data_AF-A0A1F8N280-F1
#
_entry.id   AF-A0A1F8N280-F1
#
_cell.length_a   1.000
_cell.length_b   1.000
_cell.length_c   1.000
_cell.angle_alpha   90.00
_cell.angle_beta   90.00
_cell.angle_gamma   90.00
#
_symmetry.space_group_name_H-M   'P 1'
#
loop_
_entity.id
_entity.type
_entity.pdbx_description
1 polymer ?
#
loop_
_entity_poly.entity_id
_entity_poly.type
_entity_poly.pdbx_seq_one_letter_code
_entity_poly.pdbx_strand_id
1 'polypeptide(L)'
;MTKPVGYLTNSLTGLQGEAGVFYDYILAGNGLFLQAKNAHLAATICIAPQLVRGLAPLEESIQLLHGKIPMYFLNLALSVLCIKPDIEQYLALTWQDNYSLGVPSQSQTAASVTYETLPGTILDIHSHVGGVPPHFSGIDDHDEQGFCLYAVAGDLRSLFPTVNIRIGVYGYFLPLKKEDVFV
;
A
#
# COMPACT_ATOMS: atom_id res chain seq x y z
N MET A 1 -29.63 1.36 0.85
CA MET A 1 -28.45 1.31 -0.03
C MET A 1 -27.24 1.63 0.82
N THR A 2 -26.24 0.76 0.87
CA THR A 2 -24.96 1.04 1.53
C THR A 2 -24.18 2.03 0.67
N LYS A 3 -23.77 3.16 1.26
CA LYS A 3 -22.97 4.17 0.55
C LYS A 3 -21.50 3.72 0.53
N PRO A 4 -20.88 3.54 -0.64
CA PRO A 4 -19.49 3.08 -0.72
C PRO A 4 -18.51 4.12 -0.14
N VAL A 5 -18.81 5.40 -0.33
CA VAL A 5 -17.94 6.53 0.04
C VAL A 5 -18.67 7.46 0.99
N GLY A 6 -18.00 7.86 2.07
CA GLY A 6 -18.49 8.85 3.02
C GLY A 6 -17.89 10.23 2.79
N TYR A 7 -18.58 11.23 3.32
CA TYR A 7 -18.18 12.63 3.23
C TYR A 7 -18.33 13.26 4.60
N LEU A 8 -17.20 13.64 5.18
CA LEU A 8 -17.06 14.11 6.54
C LEU A 8 -16.37 15.47 6.56
N THR A 9 -16.57 16.19 7.66
CA THR A 9 -15.81 17.39 8.03
C THR A 9 -15.16 17.18 9.38
N ASN A 10 -13.90 17.59 9.53
CA ASN A 10 -13.20 17.57 10.81
C ASN A 10 -13.40 18.91 11.53
N SER A 11 -14.45 19.00 12.34
CA SER A 11 -14.74 20.22 13.10
C SER A 11 -13.95 20.28 14.41
N LEU A 12 -13.96 21.42 15.09
CA LEU A 12 -13.35 21.55 16.43
C LEU A 12 -13.98 20.63 17.49
N THR A 13 -15.18 20.11 17.22
CA THR A 13 -15.90 19.18 18.11
C THR A 13 -15.79 17.72 17.66
N GLY A 14 -15.04 17.44 16.58
CA GLY A 14 -14.83 16.10 16.02
C GLY A 14 -15.37 15.93 14.59
N LEU A 15 -15.34 14.69 14.12
CA LEU A 15 -15.81 14.32 12.78
C LEU A 15 -17.34 14.40 12.70
N GLN A 16 -17.84 15.04 11.64
CA GLN A 16 -19.27 15.18 11.35
C GLN A 16 -19.57 14.78 9.91
N GLY A 17 -20.68 14.07 9.68
CA GLY A 17 -21.16 13.66 8.36
C GLY A 17 -21.61 12.21 8.33
N GLU A 18 -21.67 11.63 7.13
CA GLU A 18 -22.05 10.22 6.93
C GLU A 18 -20.86 9.42 6.43
N ALA A 19 -20.51 8.36 7.17
CA ALA A 19 -19.42 7.46 6.82
C ALA A 19 -19.81 6.49 5.68
N GLY A 20 -18.83 6.16 4.85
CA GLY A 20 -18.90 5.18 3.80
C GLY A 20 -18.51 3.79 4.27
N VAL A 21 -18.73 2.80 3.40
CA VAL A 21 -18.32 1.41 3.65
C VAL A 21 -16.84 1.19 3.35
N PHE A 22 -16.29 1.84 2.33
CA PHE A 22 -14.92 1.60 1.86
C PHE A 22 -13.94 2.64 2.40
N TYR A 23 -14.29 3.91 2.27
CA TYR A 23 -13.46 5.03 2.72
C TYR A 23 -14.30 6.31 2.85
N ASP A 24 -13.72 7.30 3.54
CA ASP A 24 -14.30 8.61 3.76
C ASP A 24 -13.40 9.70 3.19
N TYR A 25 -14.01 10.66 2.48
CA TYR A 25 -13.39 11.95 2.28
C TYR A 25 -13.61 12.81 3.52
N ILE A 26 -12.54 13.39 4.07
CA ILE A 26 -12.60 14.27 5.24
C ILE A 26 -12.06 15.64 4.85
N LEU A 27 -12.91 16.65 4.82
CA LEU A 27 -12.46 18.03 4.73
C LEU A 27 -12.00 18.50 6.12
N ALA A 28 -10.73 18.89 6.25
CA ALA A 28 -10.12 19.36 7.48
C ALA A 28 -9.53 20.77 7.30
N GLY A 29 -9.11 21.38 8.41
CA GLY A 29 -8.55 22.74 8.41
C GLY A 29 -7.29 22.90 7.55
N ASN A 30 -6.57 21.82 7.31
CA ASN A 30 -5.32 21.76 6.56
C ASN A 30 -5.42 21.00 5.23
N GLY A 31 -6.61 20.58 4.79
CA GLY A 31 -6.79 20.02 3.45
C GLY A 31 -7.93 19.03 3.32
N LEU A 32 -7.98 18.36 2.18
CA LEU A 32 -8.82 17.20 1.93
C LEU A 32 -8.02 15.92 2.22
N PHE A 33 -8.59 15.09 3.07
CA PHE A 33 -8.03 13.80 3.48
C PHE A 33 -8.90 12.66 3.00
N LEU A 34 -8.27 11.49 2.90
CA LEU A 34 -8.92 10.21 2.67
C LEU A 34 -8.67 9.34 3.90
N GLN A 35 -9.72 8.75 4.46
CA GLN A 35 -9.62 7.80 5.56
C GLN A 35 -10.20 6.45 5.15
N ALA A 36 -9.45 5.38 5.35
CA ALA A 36 -9.89 4.01 5.04
C ALA A 36 -9.45 3.04 6.13
N LYS A 37 -10.24 1.98 6.31
CA LYS A 37 -9.94 0.90 7.25
C LYS A 37 -10.43 -0.44 6.69
N ASN A 38 -9.59 -1.46 6.78
CA ASN A 38 -9.97 -2.85 6.53
C ASN A 38 -9.50 -3.73 7.72
N ALA A 39 -9.48 -5.05 7.54
CA ALA A 39 -9.06 -5.99 8.58
C ALA A 39 -7.57 -5.91 8.95
N HIS A 40 -6.74 -5.24 8.14
CA HIS A 40 -5.29 -5.26 8.22
C HIS A 40 -4.65 -3.87 8.35
N LEU A 41 -5.29 -2.86 7.77
CA LEU A 41 -4.78 -1.51 7.62
C LEU A 41 -5.82 -0.49 8.10
N ALA A 42 -5.32 0.61 8.67
CA ALA A 42 -6.06 1.85 8.81
C ALA A 42 -5.16 2.99 8.34
N ALA A 43 -5.69 3.90 7.52
CA ALA A 43 -4.92 5.01 6.99
C ALA A 43 -5.77 6.29 6.92
N THR A 44 -5.13 7.41 7.21
CA THR A 44 -5.61 8.77 6.93
C THR A 44 -4.51 9.46 6.13
N ILE A 45 -4.79 9.82 4.87
CA ILE A 45 -3.79 10.45 3.97
C ILE A 45 -4.31 11.78 3.45
N CYS A 46 -3.44 12.77 3.29
CA CYS A 46 -3.77 14.07 2.72
C CYS A 46 -3.66 14.00 1.19
N ILE A 47 -4.76 14.23 0.48
CA ILE A 47 -4.80 14.14 -0.98
C ILE A 47 -4.83 15.52 -1.66
N ALA A 48 -5.22 16.57 -0.94
CA ALA A 48 -5.12 17.94 -1.41
C ALA A 48 -4.89 18.90 -0.22
N PRO A 49 -3.64 19.31 0.05
CA PRO A 49 -3.36 20.24 1.13
C PRO A 49 -3.93 21.63 0.80
N GLN A 50 -4.74 22.17 1.71
CA GLN A 50 -5.38 23.46 1.53
C GLN A 50 -5.81 24.04 2.87
N LEU A 51 -5.59 25.32 3.10
CA LEU A 51 -6.11 25.98 4.29
C LEU A 51 -7.63 26.16 4.18
N VAL A 52 -8.38 25.58 5.13
CA VAL A 52 -9.83 25.71 5.24
C VAL A 52 -10.17 26.34 6.60
N ARG A 53 -10.74 27.55 6.58
CA ARG A 53 -11.04 28.28 7.82
C ARG A 53 -12.23 27.65 8.55
N GLY A 54 -12.11 27.56 9.88
CA GLY A 54 -13.20 27.10 10.75
C GLY A 54 -13.24 25.58 11.02
N LEU A 55 -12.35 24.80 10.40
CA LEU A 55 -12.20 23.36 10.64
C LEU A 55 -10.93 23.05 11.44
N ALA A 56 -10.93 21.93 12.16
CA ALA A 56 -9.76 21.42 12.87
C ALA A 56 -8.78 20.77 11.89
N PRO A 57 -7.46 20.93 12.09
CA PRO A 57 -6.47 20.21 11.28
C PRO A 57 -6.57 18.70 11.54
N LEU A 58 -6.15 17.91 10.56
CA LEU A 58 -6.05 16.45 10.66
C LEU A 58 -4.62 16.00 10.36
N GLU A 59 -4.14 15.01 11.09
CA GLU A 59 -2.82 14.42 10.87
C GLU A 59 -2.93 13.19 9.97
N GLU A 60 -1.93 13.02 9.12
CA GLU A 60 -1.77 11.77 8.38
C GLU A 60 -1.37 10.64 9.33
N SER A 61 -1.89 9.45 9.07
CA SER A 61 -1.58 8.27 9.87
C SER A 61 -1.69 7.03 9.01
N ILE A 62 -0.79 6.07 9.25
CA ILE A 62 -0.83 4.75 8.64
C ILE A 62 -0.57 3.74 9.76
N GLN A 63 -1.45 2.78 9.88
CA GLN A 63 -1.40 1.77 10.91
C GLN A 63 -1.59 0.39 10.29
N LEU A 64 -0.59 -0.47 10.46
CA LEU A 64 -0.74 -1.90 10.29
C LEU A 64 -1.35 -2.45 11.59
N LEU A 65 -2.58 -2.92 11.50
CA LEU A 65 -3.40 -3.29 12.67
C LEU A 65 -2.85 -4.50 13.45
N HIS A 66 -1.96 -5.26 12.81
CA HIS A 66 -1.31 -6.45 13.37
C HIS A 66 0.16 -6.21 13.77
N GLY A 67 0.58 -4.94 13.83
CA GLY A 67 1.97 -4.54 14.07
C GLY A 67 2.74 -4.27 12.77
N LYS A 68 3.99 -3.81 12.89
CA LYS A 68 4.87 -3.67 11.71
C LYS A 68 5.39 -5.04 11.29
N ILE A 69 5.67 -5.19 10.00
CA ILE A 69 6.18 -6.43 9.43
C ILE A 69 7.65 -6.60 9.83
N PRO A 70 8.06 -7.74 10.40
CA PRO A 70 9.47 -7.98 10.68
C PRO A 70 10.35 -7.87 9.42
N MET A 71 11.47 -7.15 9.49
CA MET A 71 12.35 -6.87 8.35
C MET A 71 12.84 -8.14 7.62
N TYR A 72 12.93 -9.27 8.32
CA TYR A 72 13.33 -10.54 7.70
C TYR A 72 12.38 -10.99 6.58
N PHE A 73 11.10 -10.59 6.59
CA PHE A 73 10.18 -10.90 5.49
C PHE A 73 10.55 -10.17 4.22
N LEU A 74 11.00 -8.92 4.32
CA LEU A 74 11.52 -8.17 3.17
C LEU A 74 12.79 -8.84 2.64
N ASN A 75 13.70 -9.22 3.53
CA ASN A 75 14.93 -9.92 3.15
C ASN A 75 14.65 -11.28 2.49
N LEU A 76 13.67 -12.03 2.99
CA LEU A 76 13.24 -13.29 2.41
C LEU A 76 12.61 -13.07 1.02
N ALA A 77 11.74 -12.07 0.89
CA ALA A 77 11.16 -11.70 -0.40
C ALA A 77 12.25 -11.38 -1.42
N LEU A 78 13.19 -10.50 -1.08
CA LEU A 78 14.34 -10.16 -1.94
C LEU A 78 15.17 -11.40 -2.30
N SER A 79 15.39 -12.30 -1.35
CA SER A 79 16.13 -13.55 -1.60
C SER A 79 15.42 -14.42 -2.64
N VAL A 80 14.09 -14.54 -2.57
CA VAL A 80 13.29 -15.26 -3.57
C VAL A 80 13.36 -14.57 -4.94
N LEU A 81 13.20 -13.25 -4.98
CA LEU A 81 13.24 -12.47 -6.21
C LEU A 81 14.61 -12.57 -6.92
N CYS A 82 15.70 -12.62 -6.16
CA CYS A 82 17.05 -12.76 -6.73
C CYS A 82 17.33 -14.14 -7.35
N ILE A 83 16.50 -15.17 -7.14
CA ILE A 83 16.70 -16.51 -7.74
C ILE A 83 16.51 -16.46 -9.25
N LYS A 84 15.56 -15.65 -9.73
CA LYS A 84 15.24 -15.48 -11.15
C LYS A 84 15.16 -13.99 -11.48
N PRO A 85 16.30 -13.28 -11.48
CA PRO A 85 16.29 -11.82 -11.59
C PRO A 85 15.82 -11.36 -12.97
N ASP A 86 15.78 -12.22 -13.99
CA ASP A 86 15.52 -11.84 -15.38
C ASP A 86 14.04 -12.02 -15.80
N ILE A 87 13.17 -12.36 -14.85
CA ILE A 87 11.71 -12.40 -15.04
C ILE A 87 11.04 -11.61 -13.93
N GLU A 88 9.90 -10.99 -14.23
CA GLU A 88 9.09 -10.36 -13.20
C GLU A 88 8.44 -11.44 -12.34
N GLN A 89 8.41 -11.21 -11.05
CA GLN A 89 7.82 -12.13 -10.09
C GLN A 89 6.93 -11.36 -9.14
N TYR A 90 5.91 -12.04 -8.66
CA TYR A 90 4.99 -11.54 -7.65
C TYR A 90 5.05 -12.41 -6.40
N LEU A 91 5.07 -11.76 -5.25
CA LEU A 91 4.98 -12.34 -3.93
C LEU A 91 3.92 -11.58 -3.15
N ALA A 92 3.24 -12.28 -2.25
CA ALA A 92 2.27 -11.66 -1.36
C ALA A 92 2.65 -11.93 0.09
N LEU A 93 2.68 -10.89 0.90
CA LEU A 93 2.72 -11.03 2.35
C LEU A 93 1.30 -11.02 2.90
N THR A 94 0.89 -12.11 3.54
CA THR A 94 -0.46 -12.30 4.07
C THR A 94 -0.47 -12.31 5.59
N TRP A 95 -1.62 -12.02 6.19
CA TRP A 95 -1.90 -12.21 7.61
C TRP A 95 -3.06 -13.18 7.85
N GLN A 96 -2.75 -14.28 8.51
CA GLN A 96 -3.71 -15.26 9.04
C GLN A 96 -3.16 -15.72 10.40
N ASP A 97 -3.48 -14.98 11.45
CA ASP A 97 -2.92 -15.08 12.83
C ASP A 97 -1.42 -14.78 12.97
N ASN A 98 -0.64 -14.91 11.90
CA ASN A 98 0.75 -14.51 11.78
C ASN A 98 1.05 -14.01 10.36
N TYR A 99 2.18 -13.30 10.20
CA TYR A 99 2.71 -12.95 8.89
C TYR A 99 3.24 -14.19 8.16
N SER A 100 2.95 -14.28 6.87
CA SER A 100 3.49 -15.31 5.98
C SER A 100 3.82 -14.72 4.62
N LEU A 101 4.93 -15.14 4.02
CA LEU A 101 5.28 -14.81 2.64
C LEU A 101 4.84 -15.96 1.73
N GLY A 102 4.03 -15.65 0.73
CA GLY A 102 3.52 -16.60 -0.26
C GLY A 102 4.02 -16.28 -1.66
N VAL A 103 4.19 -17.34 -2.46
CA VAL A 103 4.38 -17.27 -3.91
C VAL A 103 3.13 -17.87 -4.55
N PRO A 104 2.14 -17.07 -4.96
CA PRO A 104 0.94 -17.62 -5.56
C PRO A 104 1.20 -18.14 -6.97
N SER A 105 0.22 -18.88 -7.49
CA SER A 105 0.12 -19.25 -8.89
C SER A 105 0.28 -18.01 -9.76
N GLN A 106 1.25 -18.03 -10.67
CA GLN A 106 1.55 -16.89 -11.51
C GLN A 106 2.15 -17.30 -12.86
N SER A 107 1.89 -16.47 -13.88
CA SER A 107 2.51 -16.55 -15.20
C SER A 107 3.41 -15.34 -15.38
N GLN A 108 4.69 -15.60 -15.64
CA GLN A 108 5.75 -14.60 -15.57
C GLN A 108 6.35 -14.37 -16.95
N THR A 109 6.62 -13.13 -17.28
CA THR A 109 7.42 -12.73 -18.43
C THR A 109 8.55 -11.81 -17.98
N ALA A 110 9.36 -11.31 -18.91
CA ALA A 110 10.40 -10.34 -18.59
C ALA A 110 9.84 -8.92 -18.33
N ALA A 111 8.55 -8.66 -18.57
CA ALA A 111 7.96 -7.32 -18.50
C ALA A 111 6.54 -7.30 -17.89
N SER A 112 6.06 -8.45 -17.41
CA SER A 112 4.77 -8.54 -16.73
C SER A 112 4.68 -9.82 -15.92
N VAL A 113 3.85 -9.78 -14.88
CA VAL A 113 3.41 -10.95 -14.14
C VAL A 113 1.90 -10.92 -13.96
N THR A 114 1.24 -12.03 -14.29
CA THR A 114 -0.18 -12.24 -13.98
C THR A 114 -0.28 -13.27 -12.87
N TYR A 115 -1.05 -12.98 -11.82
CA TYR A 115 -1.04 -13.77 -10.59
C TYR A 115 -2.43 -13.93 -9.98
N GLU A 116 -2.61 -14.99 -9.21
CA GLU A 116 -3.74 -15.12 -8.29
C GLU A 116 -3.48 -14.31 -7.02
N THR A 117 -4.52 -13.63 -6.50
CA THR A 117 -4.43 -12.93 -5.23
C THR A 117 -4.62 -13.89 -4.07
N LEU A 118 -3.83 -13.71 -3.01
CA LEU A 118 -3.97 -14.50 -1.79
C LEU A 118 -4.94 -13.83 -0.80
N PRO A 119 -5.82 -14.60 -0.13
CA PRO A 119 -6.65 -14.06 0.94
C PRO A 119 -5.80 -13.54 2.10
N GLY A 120 -6.17 -12.36 2.61
CA GLY A 120 -5.48 -11.73 3.73
C GLY A 120 -4.15 -11.08 3.35
N THR A 121 -3.92 -10.80 2.06
CA THR A 121 -2.76 -10.00 1.62
C THR A 121 -2.78 -8.62 2.27
N ILE A 122 -1.62 -8.25 2.84
CA ILE A 122 -1.36 -6.93 3.43
C ILE A 122 -0.37 -6.15 2.57
N LEU A 123 0.59 -6.85 1.96
CA LEU A 123 1.63 -6.26 1.11
C LEU A 123 1.80 -7.11 -0.15
N ASP A 124 1.50 -6.49 -1.29
CA ASP A 124 1.84 -6.98 -2.62
C ASP A 124 3.28 -6.59 -2.94
N ILE A 125 4.07 -7.54 -3.43
CA ILE A 125 5.46 -7.31 -3.82
C ILE A 125 5.65 -7.83 -5.22
N HIS A 126 6.02 -6.97 -6.16
CA HIS A 126 6.50 -7.43 -7.47
C HIS A 126 7.94 -6.96 -7.71
N SER A 127 8.60 -7.57 -8.69
CA SER A 127 9.96 -7.19 -9.06
C SER A 127 10.09 -6.76 -10.50
N HIS A 128 10.91 -5.75 -10.74
CA HIS A 128 11.46 -5.47 -12.06
C HIS A 128 12.65 -6.37 -12.37
N VAL A 129 12.85 -6.62 -13.68
CA VAL A 129 13.91 -7.50 -14.16
C VAL A 129 15.31 -6.87 -14.11
N GLY A 130 16.30 -7.71 -13.86
CA GLY A 130 17.71 -7.45 -14.05
C GLY A 130 18.23 -6.30 -13.19
N GLY A 131 18.71 -5.26 -13.86
CA GLY A 131 19.25 -4.04 -13.24
C GLY A 131 18.32 -2.83 -13.37
N VAL A 132 17.01 -3.06 -13.51
CA VAL A 132 16.02 -1.98 -13.58
C VAL A 132 15.72 -1.50 -12.16
N PRO A 133 15.82 -0.19 -11.89
CA PRO A 133 15.53 0.35 -10.56
C PRO A 133 14.04 0.21 -10.21
N PRO A 134 13.71 0.11 -8.91
CA PRO A 134 12.32 0.02 -8.48
C PRO A 134 11.60 1.35 -8.79
N HIS A 135 10.45 1.26 -9.44
CA HIS A 135 9.53 2.37 -9.64
C HIS A 135 8.13 1.82 -9.90
N PHE A 136 7.10 2.58 -9.56
CA PHE A 136 5.74 2.25 -9.96
C PHE A 136 5.48 2.84 -11.35
N SER A 137 4.94 2.03 -12.24
CA SER A 137 4.54 2.39 -13.60
C SER A 137 3.08 2.82 -13.65
N GLY A 138 2.65 3.36 -14.81
CA GLY A 138 1.24 3.66 -15.04
C GLY A 138 0.33 2.43 -15.12
N ILE A 139 0.89 1.24 -15.38
CA ILE A 139 0.15 -0.02 -15.33
C ILE A 139 -0.10 -0.39 -13.88
N ASP A 140 0.92 -0.26 -13.01
CA ASP A 140 0.76 -0.47 -11.58
C ASP A 140 -0.28 0.50 -11.00
N ASP A 141 -0.23 1.77 -11.39
CA ASP A 141 -1.24 2.76 -11.00
C ASP A 141 -2.65 2.42 -11.45
N HIS A 142 -2.81 1.64 -12.52
CA HIS A 142 -4.12 1.20 -13.02
C HIS A 142 -4.61 -0.06 -12.30
N ASP A 143 -3.70 -1.00 -12.01
CA ASP A 143 -4.04 -2.32 -11.46
C ASP A 143 -4.16 -2.28 -9.92
N GLU A 144 -3.36 -1.45 -9.23
CA GLU A 144 -3.25 -1.38 -7.77
C GLU A 144 -4.36 -0.53 -7.12
N GLN A 145 -5.62 -0.78 -7.46
CA GLN A 145 -6.79 -0.01 -6.99
C GLN A 145 -7.29 -0.41 -5.59
N GLY A 146 -6.71 -1.42 -4.95
CA GLY A 146 -7.14 -1.89 -3.62
C GLY A 146 -6.64 -1.01 -2.47
N PHE A 147 -7.23 -1.19 -1.28
CA PHE A 147 -6.65 -0.70 -0.03
C PHE A 147 -5.62 -1.70 0.49
N CYS A 148 -4.37 -1.57 0.02
CA CYS A 148 -3.26 -2.51 0.25
C CYS A 148 -1.92 -1.75 0.30
N LEU A 149 -0.89 -2.37 0.88
CA LEU A 149 0.48 -1.92 0.66
C LEU A 149 1.01 -2.55 -0.62
N TYR A 150 1.82 -1.79 -1.36
CA TYR A 150 2.47 -2.26 -2.58
C TYR A 150 3.96 -1.97 -2.50
N ALA A 151 4.77 -2.91 -2.99
CA ALA A 151 6.20 -2.76 -3.08
C ALA A 151 6.71 -3.24 -4.45
N VAL A 152 7.64 -2.46 -5.01
CA VAL A 152 8.40 -2.85 -6.20
C VAL A 152 9.85 -3.05 -5.79
N ALA A 153 10.37 -4.24 -6.03
CA ALA A 153 11.79 -4.52 -5.93
C ALA A 153 12.48 -4.30 -7.27
N GLY A 154 13.69 -3.75 -7.26
CA GLY A 154 14.49 -3.54 -8.45
C GLY A 154 15.97 -3.72 -8.16
N ASP A 155 16.77 -3.56 -9.21
CA ASP A 155 18.22 -3.78 -9.18
C ASP A 155 18.61 -5.17 -8.65
N LEU A 156 17.87 -6.21 -9.04
CA LEU A 156 18.04 -7.57 -8.51
C LEU A 156 19.40 -8.20 -8.80
N ARG A 157 20.14 -7.70 -9.80
CA ARG A 157 21.53 -8.10 -10.07
C ARG A 157 22.57 -7.34 -9.22
N SER A 158 22.14 -6.33 -8.47
CA SER A 158 22.99 -5.60 -7.52
C SER A 158 23.28 -6.44 -6.29
N LEU A 159 24.42 -6.17 -5.64
CA LEU A 159 24.71 -6.71 -4.31
C LEU A 159 23.68 -6.24 -3.27
N PHE A 160 23.06 -5.08 -3.52
CA PHE A 160 22.02 -4.50 -2.69
C PHE A 160 20.81 -4.11 -3.55
N PRO A 161 19.88 -5.05 -3.79
CA PRO A 161 18.61 -4.73 -4.42
C PRO A 161 17.84 -3.70 -3.60
N THR A 162 17.09 -2.84 -4.27
CA THR A 162 16.33 -1.76 -3.64
C THR A 162 14.83 -1.97 -3.80
N VAL A 163 14.05 -1.30 -2.95
CA VAL A 163 12.58 -1.46 -2.90
C VAL A 163 11.94 -0.10 -2.70
N ASN A 164 10.93 0.20 -3.52
CA ASN A 164 10.00 1.30 -3.30
C ASN A 164 8.70 0.76 -2.73
N ILE A 165 8.10 1.50 -1.80
CA ILE A 165 6.88 1.09 -1.09
C ILE A 165 5.86 2.22 -1.18
N ARG A 166 4.59 1.88 -1.34
CA ARG A 166 3.47 2.80 -1.22
C ARG A 166 2.30 2.13 -0.52
N ILE A 167 1.40 2.95 0.02
CA ILE A 167 0.03 2.50 0.31
C ILE A 167 -0.86 2.97 -0.83
N GLY A 168 -1.70 2.07 -1.35
CA GLY A 168 -2.82 2.44 -2.20
C GLY A 168 -4.10 2.47 -1.38
N VAL A 169 -4.94 3.47 -1.63
CA VAL A 169 -6.24 3.66 -1.00
C VAL A 169 -7.23 3.99 -2.09
N TYR A 170 -7.81 2.96 -2.72
CA TYR A 170 -8.82 3.11 -3.78
C TYR A 170 -8.37 4.04 -4.94
N GLY A 171 -7.16 3.82 -5.46
CA GLY A 171 -6.56 4.59 -6.56
C GLY A 171 -5.80 5.84 -6.13
N TYR A 172 -5.77 6.17 -4.83
CA TYR A 172 -4.87 7.18 -4.27
C TYR A 172 -3.60 6.51 -3.73
N PHE A 173 -2.43 7.08 -4.03
CA PHE A 173 -1.14 6.50 -3.65
C PHE A 173 -0.33 7.45 -2.78
N LEU A 174 0.21 6.94 -1.69
CA LEU A 174 1.15 7.66 -0.83
C LEU A 174 2.46 6.86 -0.71
N PRO A 175 3.60 7.41 -1.17
CA PRO A 175 4.91 6.77 -0.99
C PRO A 175 5.27 6.62 0.48
N LEU A 176 5.83 5.47 0.85
CA LEU A 176 6.20 5.14 2.22
C LEU A 176 7.70 4.88 2.34
N LYS A 177 8.22 5.13 3.54
CA LYS A 177 9.55 4.67 3.92
C LYS A 177 9.47 3.24 4.42
N LYS A 178 10.62 2.53 4.38
CA LYS A 178 10.71 1.17 4.92
C LYS A 178 10.32 1.13 6.39
N GLU A 179 10.69 2.15 7.15
CA GLU A 179 10.43 2.22 8.59
C GLU A 179 8.95 2.42 8.90
N ASP A 180 8.11 2.85 7.94
CA ASP A 180 6.66 2.97 8.14
C ASP A 180 5.98 1.59 8.17
N VAL A 181 6.57 0.61 7.46
CA VAL A 181 6.01 -0.72 7.23
C VAL A 181 6.73 -1.81 8.03
N PHE A 182 8.05 -1.70 8.15
CA PHE A 182 8.91 -2.73 8.71
C PHE A 182 9.51 -2.35 10.07
N VAL A 183 9.79 -3.37 10.89
CA VAL A 183 10.49 -3.29 12.19
C VAL A 183 11.67 -4.26 12.26
#